data_AF-A0A423DYD8-F1
#
_entry.id   AF-A0A423DYD8-F1
#
_cell.length_a   1.000
_cell.length_b   1.000
_cell.length_c   1.000
_cell.angle_alpha   90.00
_cell.angle_beta   90.00
_cell.angle_gamma   90.00
#
_symmetry.space_group_name_H-M   'P 1'
#
loop_
_entity.id
_entity.type
_entity.pdbx_description
1 polymer ?
#
loop_
_entity_poly.entity_id
_entity_poly.type
_entity_poly.pdbx_seq_one_letter_code
_entity_poly.pdbx_strand_id
1 'polypeptide(L)'
;MSQAPGKRAGRVLLILAWAAGLFLATRFFGEWEQRQANPNAVVTSQHGEGYIEVQLAGNGQGHFVADGRINGQRVHFLLDTGATDVAIPEALAGKLGLERGAPVMLSTANGRTQGYRTRLDQLQLGDILLRNVRALVVPGLDGEQVLLGMSALKQLEFTQRGGTLLLRQNLK
;
A
#
# COMPACT_ATOMS: atom_id res chain seq x y z
N MET A 1 -41.33 46.74 -5.46
CA MET A 1 -41.45 45.45 -4.76
C MET A 1 -40.31 45.32 -3.77
N SER A 2 -40.56 45.56 -2.48
CA SER A 2 -39.54 45.56 -1.42
C SER A 2 -39.24 44.12 -0.98
N GLN A 3 -37.97 43.66 -1.04
CA GLN A 3 -37.60 42.34 -0.51
C GLN A 3 -37.75 42.37 1.01
N ALA A 4 -38.55 41.46 1.57
CA ALA A 4 -38.71 41.31 3.02
C ALA A 4 -37.34 41.15 3.71
N PRO A 5 -37.11 41.82 4.87
CA PRO A 5 -35.87 41.69 5.62
C PRO A 5 -35.64 40.21 5.99
N GLY A 6 -34.44 39.68 5.72
CA GLY A 6 -34.08 38.29 6.05
C GLY A 6 -33.95 37.32 4.87
N LYS A 7 -34.47 37.63 3.68
CA LYS A 7 -34.33 36.74 2.50
C LYS A 7 -32.87 36.56 2.04
N ARG A 8 -32.04 37.60 2.15
CA ARG A 8 -30.60 37.54 1.82
C ARG A 8 -29.82 36.74 2.87
N ALA A 9 -30.11 36.96 4.16
CA ALA A 9 -29.48 36.23 5.25
C ALA A 9 -29.79 34.72 5.20
N GLY A 10 -31.06 34.35 4.94
CA GLY A 10 -31.45 32.95 4.77
C GLY A 10 -30.77 32.28 3.57
N ARG A 11 -30.62 33.01 2.46
CA ARG A 11 -29.92 32.51 1.26
C ARG A 11 -28.41 32.36 1.48
N VAL A 12 -27.78 33.26 2.24
CA VAL A 12 -26.37 33.13 2.65
C VAL A 12 -26.18 31.93 3.58
N LEU A 13 -27.04 31.78 4.60
CA LEU A 13 -27.03 30.62 5.51
C LEU A 13 -27.22 29.30 4.75
N LEU A 14 -28.12 29.26 3.76
CA LEU A 14 -28.32 28.08 2.91
C LEU A 14 -27.06 27.72 2.11
N ILE A 15 -26.39 28.72 1.51
CA ILE A 15 -25.14 28.51 0.76
C ILE A 15 -24.04 28.01 1.71
N LEU A 16 -23.89 28.61 2.90
CA LEU A 16 -22.92 28.17 3.90
C LEU A 16 -23.21 26.74 4.37
N ALA A 17 -24.48 26.38 4.58
CA ALA A 17 -24.87 25.03 4.96
C ALA A 17 -24.54 24.00 3.86
N TRP A 18 -24.81 24.31 2.59
CA TRP A 18 -24.43 23.45 1.46
C TRP A 18 -22.92 23.34 1.30
N ALA A 19 -22.19 24.45 1.43
CA ALA A 19 -20.72 24.45 1.36
C ALA A 19 -20.11 23.59 2.48
N ALA A 20 -20.60 23.75 3.72
CA ALA A 20 -20.21 22.92 4.84
C ALA A 20 -20.58 21.44 4.62
N GLY A 21 -21.79 21.17 4.11
CA GLY A 21 -22.24 19.82 3.79
C GLY A 21 -21.37 19.13 2.74
N LEU A 22 -21.03 19.82 1.65
CA LEU A 22 -20.13 19.32 0.62
C LEU A 22 -18.71 19.11 1.15
N PHE A 23 -18.21 20.03 1.98
CA PHE A 23 -16.92 19.87 2.64
C PHE A 23 -16.89 18.61 3.53
N LEU A 24 -17.89 18.40 4.37
CA LEU A 24 -17.99 17.20 5.20
C LEU A 24 -18.17 15.94 4.36
N ALA A 25 -18.98 15.98 3.30
CA ALA A 25 -19.18 14.85 2.39
C ALA A 25 -17.86 14.45 1.71
N THR A 26 -17.10 15.40 1.16
CA THR A 26 -15.79 15.09 0.53
C THR A 26 -14.80 14.47 1.51
N ARG A 27 -14.77 14.93 2.76
CA ARG A 27 -13.94 14.32 3.81
C ARG A 27 -14.40 12.90 4.16
N PHE A 28 -15.70 12.70 4.31
CA PHE A 28 -16.30 11.40 4.61
C PHE A 28 -16.06 10.38 3.49
N PHE A 29 -16.38 10.74 2.24
CA PHE A 29 -16.18 9.88 1.07
C PHE A 29 -14.71 9.58 0.82
N GLY A 30 -13.81 10.55 1.03
CA GLY A 30 -12.37 10.32 0.91
C GLY A 30 -11.85 9.30 1.91
N GLU A 31 -12.26 9.37 3.18
CA GLU A 31 -11.86 8.37 4.18
C GLU A 31 -12.47 6.99 3.90
N TRP A 32 -13.70 6.95 3.37
CA TRP A 32 -14.35 5.71 2.98
C TRP A 32 -13.63 5.02 1.81
N GLU A 33 -13.29 5.77 0.77
CA GLU A 33 -12.53 5.28 -0.39
C GLU A 33 -11.15 4.76 0.03
N GLN A 34 -10.46 5.47 0.93
CA GLN A 34 -9.15 5.06 1.41
C GLN A 34 -9.20 3.73 2.20
N ARG A 35 -10.22 3.54 3.04
CA ARG A 35 -10.44 2.24 3.73
C ARG A 35 -10.77 1.13 2.75
N GLN A 36 -11.51 1.43 1.69
CA GLN A 36 -11.84 0.45 0.67
C GLN A 36 -10.63 0.08 -0.19
N ALA A 37 -9.68 1.01 -0.40
CA ALA A 37 -8.45 0.79 -1.13
C ALA A 37 -7.43 -0.05 -0.34
N ASN A 38 -7.28 0.22 0.97
CA ASN A 38 -6.41 -0.53 1.88
C ASN A 38 -7.17 -0.90 3.17
N PRO A 39 -7.80 -2.09 3.22
CA PRO A 39 -8.45 -2.57 4.43
C PRO A 39 -7.44 -3.02 5.51
N ASN A 40 -6.14 -3.07 5.18
CA ASN A 40 -5.05 -3.55 6.06
C ASN A 40 -4.08 -2.41 6.43
N ALA A 41 -4.61 -1.21 6.70
CA ALA A 41 -3.82 -0.07 7.17
C ALA A 41 -3.21 -0.31 8.57
N VAL A 42 -3.83 -1.19 9.36
CA VAL A 42 -3.28 -1.75 10.59
C VAL A 42 -3.23 -3.25 10.42
N VAL A 43 -2.02 -3.79 10.34
CA VAL A 43 -1.78 -5.22 10.17
C VAL A 43 -1.65 -5.86 11.55
N THR A 44 -2.56 -6.76 11.88
CA THR A 44 -2.53 -7.53 13.13
C THR A 44 -1.79 -8.84 12.92
N SER A 45 -0.87 -9.14 13.83
CA SER A 45 -0.11 -10.39 13.84
C SER A 45 -0.61 -11.34 14.91
N GLN A 46 -0.59 -12.63 14.62
CA GLN A 46 -0.82 -13.71 15.58
C GLN A 46 0.47 -14.48 15.76
N HIS A 47 0.76 -14.85 17.01
CA HIS A 47 1.97 -15.61 17.37
C HIS A 47 1.52 -17.00 17.78
N GLY A 48 2.02 -18.01 17.08
CA GLY A 48 1.84 -19.41 17.44
C GLY A 48 3.14 -20.05 17.91
N GLU A 49 3.09 -21.34 18.23
CA GLU A 49 4.31 -22.09 18.56
C GLU A 49 5.23 -22.20 17.34
N GLY A 50 6.30 -21.41 17.34
CA GLY A 50 7.31 -21.43 16.27
C GLY A 50 6.89 -20.72 14.98
N TYR A 51 5.86 -19.87 14.99
CA TYR A 51 5.51 -19.07 13.81
C TYR A 51 4.85 -17.73 14.16
N ILE A 52 4.96 -16.79 13.22
CA ILE A 52 4.23 -15.52 13.19
C ILE A 52 3.30 -15.54 11.98
N GLU A 53 2.06 -15.13 12.16
CA GLU A 53 1.04 -15.12 11.12
C GLU A 53 0.39 -13.74 10.99
N VAL A 54 0.13 -13.34 9.75
CA VAL A 54 -0.57 -12.11 9.40
C VAL A 54 -1.75 -12.47 8.49
N GLN A 55 -2.92 -11.93 8.81
CA GLN A 55 -4.12 -12.06 8.00
C GLN A 55 -4.41 -10.73 7.29
N LEU A 56 -4.56 -10.78 5.96
CA LEU A 56 -4.90 -9.64 5.12
C LEU A 56 -6.27 -9.85 4.46
N ALA A 57 -7.12 -8.84 4.51
CA ALA A 57 -8.35 -8.77 3.73
C ALA A 57 -8.07 -8.25 2.32
N GLY A 58 -8.75 -8.81 1.32
CA GLY A 58 -8.78 -8.24 -0.02
C GLY A 58 -9.53 -6.90 -0.01
N ASN A 59 -9.04 -5.94 -0.80
CA ASN A 59 -9.69 -4.67 -1.00
C ASN A 59 -10.91 -4.80 -1.94
N GLY A 60 -11.58 -3.69 -2.26
CA GLY A 60 -12.76 -3.71 -3.14
C GLY A 60 -12.52 -4.28 -4.55
N GLN A 61 -11.26 -4.38 -4.99
CA GLN A 61 -10.85 -4.93 -6.28
C GLN A 61 -10.34 -6.39 -6.17
N GLY A 62 -10.32 -6.95 -4.96
CA GLY A 62 -9.78 -8.29 -4.70
C GLY A 62 -8.26 -8.34 -4.56
N HIS A 63 -7.58 -7.19 -4.52
CA HIS A 63 -6.14 -7.10 -4.30
C HIS A 63 -5.81 -7.05 -2.80
N PHE A 64 -4.67 -7.60 -2.40
CA PHE A 64 -4.18 -7.49 -1.03
C PHE A 64 -3.21 -6.32 -0.94
N VAL A 65 -3.70 -5.21 -0.38
CA VAL A 65 -2.89 -4.03 -0.07
C VAL A 65 -2.68 -3.98 1.43
N ALA A 66 -1.47 -3.73 1.89
CA ALA A 66 -1.17 -3.66 3.32
C ALA A 66 -0.09 -2.64 3.64
N ASP A 67 -0.22 -2.00 4.80
CA ASP A 67 0.84 -1.15 5.32
C ASP A 67 1.97 -1.99 5.91
N GLY A 68 3.21 -1.60 5.64
CA GLY A 68 4.37 -2.23 6.23
C GLY A 68 5.59 -1.32 6.23
N ARG A 69 6.77 -1.89 6.38
CA ARG A 69 8.02 -1.13 6.45
C ARG A 69 9.12 -1.75 5.61
N ILE A 70 9.91 -0.90 4.98
CA ILE A 70 11.20 -1.27 4.37
C ILE A 70 12.27 -0.43 5.06
N ASN A 71 13.31 -1.08 5.59
CA ASN A 71 14.40 -0.41 6.29
C ASN A 71 13.89 0.59 7.37
N GLY A 72 12.81 0.21 8.08
CA GLY A 72 12.17 1.03 9.12
C GLY A 72 11.23 2.14 8.62
N GLN A 73 11.17 2.41 7.31
CA GLN A 73 10.33 3.43 6.70
C GLN A 73 8.98 2.86 6.25
N ARG A 74 7.89 3.58 6.49
CA ARG A 74 6.53 3.15 6.12
C ARG A 74 6.36 3.10 4.60
N VAL A 75 5.77 2.01 4.11
CA VAL A 75 5.39 1.80 2.71
C VAL A 75 4.02 1.12 2.61
N HIS A 76 3.40 1.22 1.44
CA HIS A 76 2.20 0.48 1.10
C HIS A 76 2.58 -0.67 0.18
N PHE A 77 2.36 -1.90 0.62
CA PHE A 77 2.58 -3.10 -0.19
C PHE A 77 1.33 -3.44 -0.98
N LEU A 78 1.51 -3.76 -2.25
CA LEU A 78 0.54 -4.50 -3.05
C LEU A 78 1.12 -5.89 -3.29
N LEU A 79 0.44 -6.93 -2.85
CA LEU A 79 0.90 -8.29 -3.09
C LEU A 79 0.72 -8.68 -4.55
N ASP A 80 1.81 -9.13 -5.16
CA ASP A 80 1.86 -9.54 -6.55
C ASP A 80 2.66 -10.84 -6.69
N THR A 81 1.96 -11.97 -6.75
CA THR A 81 2.56 -13.29 -6.95
C THR A 81 3.14 -13.47 -8.36
N GLY A 82 2.80 -12.61 -9.32
CA GLY A 82 3.36 -12.60 -10.67
C GLY A 82 4.73 -11.94 -10.76
N ALA A 83 5.11 -11.12 -9.77
CA ALA A 83 6.41 -10.46 -9.73
C ALA A 83 7.50 -11.39 -9.18
N THR A 84 8.65 -11.45 -9.85
CA THR A 84 9.79 -12.29 -9.40
C THR A 84 10.52 -11.69 -8.20
N ASP A 85 10.75 -10.39 -8.21
CA ASP A 85 11.41 -9.63 -7.14
C ASP A 85 10.48 -8.56 -6.59
N VAL A 86 10.76 -8.04 -5.39
CA VAL A 86 10.03 -6.87 -4.87
C VAL A 86 10.30 -5.69 -5.79
N ALA A 87 9.26 -5.06 -6.33
CA ALA A 87 9.40 -3.91 -7.23
C ALA A 87 9.09 -2.61 -6.48
N ILE A 88 10.03 -1.67 -6.52
CA ILE A 88 9.97 -0.42 -5.75
C ILE A 88 9.98 0.75 -6.74
N PRO A 89 9.02 1.68 -6.65
CA PRO A 89 9.04 2.91 -7.43
C PRO A 89 10.32 3.70 -7.17
N GLU A 90 10.94 4.24 -8.23
CA GLU A 90 12.18 5.02 -8.11
C GLU A 90 12.07 6.20 -7.14
N ALA A 91 10.89 6.84 -7.07
CA ALA A 91 10.61 7.93 -6.14
C ALA A 91 10.79 7.55 -4.65
N LEU A 92 10.63 6.27 -4.30
CA LEU A 92 10.80 5.78 -2.93
C LEU A 92 12.24 5.38 -2.61
N ALA A 93 13.07 5.07 -3.61
CA ALA A 93 14.36 4.45 -3.39
C ALA A 93 15.30 5.28 -2.48
N GLY A 94 15.32 6.60 -2.67
CA GLY A 94 16.10 7.51 -1.82
C GLY A 94 15.60 7.56 -0.38
N LYS A 95 14.27 7.66 -0.18
CA LYS A 95 13.65 7.68 1.15
C LYS A 95 13.88 6.38 1.92
N LEU A 96 13.93 5.26 1.20
CA LEU A 96 14.15 3.92 1.75
C LEU A 96 15.64 3.58 1.95
N GLY A 97 16.55 4.48 1.55
CA GLY A 97 17.99 4.28 1.69
C GLY A 97 18.53 3.12 0.84
N LEU A 98 17.94 2.88 -0.34
CA LEU A 98 18.27 1.70 -1.14
C LEU A 98 19.55 1.93 -1.94
N GLU A 99 20.49 1.00 -1.80
CA GLU A 99 21.73 1.02 -2.57
C GLU A 99 21.47 0.67 -4.04
N ARG A 100 22.18 1.36 -4.93
CA ARG A 100 22.09 1.13 -6.37
C ARG A 100 23.04 0.02 -6.80
N GLY A 101 22.48 -1.14 -7.13
CA GLY A 101 23.23 -2.27 -7.69
C GLY A 101 23.27 -2.25 -9.22
N ALA A 102 23.44 -3.44 -9.79
CA ALA A 102 23.58 -3.61 -11.24
C ALA A 102 22.32 -3.16 -12.00
N PRO A 103 22.48 -2.47 -13.16
CA PRO A 103 21.35 -2.09 -14.01
C PRO A 103 20.67 -3.33 -14.59
N VAL A 104 19.36 -3.22 -14.83
CA VAL A 104 18.57 -4.29 -15.44
C VAL A 104 17.50 -3.71 -16.35
N MET A 105 17.31 -4.33 -17.50
CA MET A 105 16.21 -3.98 -18.40
C MET A 105 14.93 -4.66 -17.94
N LEU A 106 13.88 -3.87 -17.74
CA LEU A 106 12.58 -4.28 -17.23
C LEU A 106 11.53 -4.06 -18.31
N SER A 107 10.54 -4.96 -18.37
CA SER A 107 9.34 -4.78 -19.18
C SER A 107 8.21 -4.32 -18.28
N THR A 108 7.66 -3.14 -18.55
CA THR A 108 6.54 -2.55 -17.82
C THR A 108 5.35 -2.33 -18.77
N ALA A 109 4.19 -1.95 -18.24
CA ALA A 109 3.04 -1.59 -19.06
C ALA A 109 3.34 -0.42 -20.02
N ASN A 110 4.22 0.49 -19.62
CA ASN A 110 4.65 1.65 -20.40
C ASN A 110 5.81 1.34 -21.37
N GLY A 111 6.16 0.06 -21.53
CA GLY A 111 7.26 -0.40 -22.38
C GLY A 111 8.51 -0.81 -21.60
N ARG A 112 9.65 -0.86 -22.30
CA ARG A 112 10.94 -1.25 -21.70
C ARG A 112 11.57 -0.06 -21.00
N THR A 113 11.99 -0.25 -19.75
CA THR A 113 12.70 0.75 -18.96
C THR A 113 13.94 0.15 -18.32
N GLN A 114 14.93 0.99 -18.00
CA GLN A 114 16.13 0.55 -17.30
C GLN A 114 16.00 0.84 -15.81
N GLY A 115 15.81 -0.20 -15.01
CA GLY A 115 15.88 -0.12 -13.56
C GLY A 115 17.24 -0.56 -13.01
N TYR A 116 17.30 -0.81 -11.71
CA TYR A 116 18.48 -1.39 -11.08
C TYR A 116 18.11 -2.35 -9.96
N ARG A 117 18.99 -3.32 -9.72
CA ARG A 117 18.87 -4.27 -8.62
C ARG A 117 19.25 -3.61 -7.31
N THR A 118 18.56 -3.98 -6.24
CA THR A 118 18.90 -3.58 -4.87
C THR A 118 18.57 -4.71 -3.89
N ARG A 119 18.85 -4.48 -2.61
CA ARG A 119 18.47 -5.38 -1.52
C ARG A 119 17.84 -4.57 -0.40
N LEU A 120 16.84 -5.18 0.22
CA LEU A 120 16.18 -4.66 1.40
C LEU A 120 16.81 -5.34 2.61
N ASP A 121 17.39 -4.55 3.50
CA ASP A 121 17.97 -5.05 4.74
C ASP A 121 16.88 -5.69 5.59
N GLN A 122 15.72 -5.02 5.61
CA GLN A 122 14.54 -5.43 6.34
C GLN A 122 13.28 -5.10 5.56
N LEU A 123 12.41 -6.10 5.42
CA LEU A 123 11.02 -5.95 5.00
C LEU A 123 10.13 -6.45 6.14
N GLN A 124 9.24 -5.59 6.62
CA GLN A 124 8.35 -5.88 7.73
C GLN A 124 6.89 -5.73 7.32
N LEU A 125 6.08 -6.72 7.69
CA LEU A 125 4.63 -6.72 7.52
C LEU A 125 3.99 -7.24 8.80
N GLY A 126 3.35 -6.35 9.58
CA GLY A 126 3.05 -6.66 10.97
C GLY A 126 4.33 -7.03 11.74
N ASP A 127 4.32 -8.19 12.38
CA ASP A 127 5.47 -8.73 13.12
C ASP A 127 6.34 -9.66 12.25
N ILE A 128 5.89 -9.99 11.03
CA ILE A 128 6.70 -10.76 10.07
C ILE A 128 7.90 -9.90 9.67
N LEU A 129 9.09 -10.49 9.78
CA LEU A 129 10.35 -9.82 9.54
C LEU A 129 11.22 -10.60 8.57
N LEU A 130 11.27 -10.13 7.32
CA LEU A 130 12.14 -10.69 6.29
C LEU A 130 13.41 -9.86 6.18
N ARG A 131 14.55 -10.53 5.99
CA ARG A 131 15.86 -9.89 5.86
C ARG A 131 16.49 -10.22 4.52
N ASN A 132 17.33 -9.31 4.03
CA ASN A 132 18.10 -9.51 2.80
C ASN A 132 17.23 -9.90 1.59
N VAL A 133 16.11 -9.18 1.44
CA VAL A 133 15.13 -9.44 0.37
C VAL A 133 15.64 -8.81 -0.92
N ARG A 134 15.64 -9.57 -2.02
CA ARG A 134 16.01 -9.02 -3.33
C ARG A 134 14.91 -8.09 -3.83
N ALA A 135 15.31 -6.97 -4.41
CA ALA A 135 14.37 -6.01 -4.96
C ALA A 135 14.92 -5.37 -6.23
N LEU A 136 14.01 -4.73 -6.96
CA LEU A 136 14.26 -3.94 -8.14
C LEU A 136 13.71 -2.54 -7.91
N VAL A 137 14.50 -1.53 -8.24
CA VAL A 137 13.99 -0.17 -8.38
C VAL A 137 13.58 0.05 -9.82
N VAL A 138 12.33 0.44 -10.02
CA VAL A 138 11.67 0.50 -11.32
C VAL A 138 11.24 1.93 -11.62
N PRO A 139 11.89 2.61 -12.57
CA PRO A 139 11.44 3.92 -13.05
C PRO A 139 10.11 3.81 -13.78
N GLY A 140 9.21 4.77 -13.57
CA GLY A 140 7.90 4.80 -14.21
C GLY A 140 6.93 3.72 -13.73
N LEU A 141 7.22 3.07 -12.60
CA LEU A 141 6.21 2.30 -11.86
C LEU A 141 5.23 3.30 -11.24
N ASP A 142 3.98 3.26 -11.69
CA ASP A 142 2.96 4.22 -11.28
C ASP A 142 2.55 4.03 -9.81
N GLY A 143 2.34 5.15 -9.11
CA GLY A 143 1.89 5.19 -7.72
C GLY A 143 3.01 5.14 -6.67
N GLU A 144 2.60 5.05 -5.40
CA GLU A 144 3.49 4.97 -4.23
C GLU A 144 3.53 3.57 -3.60
N GLN A 145 3.05 2.56 -4.32
CA GLN A 145 2.95 1.18 -3.82
C GLN A 145 4.19 0.37 -4.19
N VAL A 146 4.65 -0.44 -3.26
CA VAL A 146 5.70 -1.44 -3.47
C VAL A 146 5.05 -2.77 -3.83
N LEU A 147 5.43 -3.36 -4.96
CA LEU A 147 4.93 -4.68 -5.35
C LEU A 147 5.68 -5.76 -4.59
N LEU A 148 4.97 -6.51 -3.74
CA LEU A 148 5.54 -7.59 -2.95
C LEU A 148 5.60 -8.88 -3.79
N GLY A 149 6.73 -9.07 -4.46
CA GLY A 149 6.99 -10.22 -5.33
C GLY A 149 7.52 -11.48 -4.62
N MET A 150 7.76 -12.51 -5.41
CA MET A 150 8.16 -13.85 -4.96
C MET A 150 9.48 -13.90 -4.21
N SER A 151 10.40 -12.95 -4.41
CA SER A 151 11.62 -12.82 -3.60
C SER A 151 11.38 -12.66 -2.09
N ALA A 152 10.24 -12.08 -1.72
CA ALA A 152 9.74 -12.01 -0.35
C ALA A 152 8.78 -13.17 -0.05
N LEU A 153 7.77 -13.36 -0.90
CA LEU A 153 6.68 -14.32 -0.64
C LEU A 153 7.16 -15.77 -0.51
N LYS A 154 8.23 -16.18 -1.21
CA LYS A 154 8.78 -17.54 -1.09
C LYS A 154 9.39 -17.85 0.30
N GLN A 155 9.64 -16.83 1.11
CA GLN A 155 10.15 -16.97 2.48
C GLN A 155 9.01 -17.20 3.49
N LEU A 156 7.76 -17.12 3.02
CA LEU A 156 6.55 -17.26 3.81
C LEU A 156 5.74 -18.44 3.28
N GLU A 157 5.00 -19.08 4.18
CA GLU A 157 3.84 -19.85 3.78
C GLU A 157 2.70 -18.88 3.51
N PHE A 158 1.93 -19.09 2.45
CA PHE A 158 0.76 -18.28 2.19
C PHE A 158 -0.43 -19.12 1.75
N THR A 159 -1.61 -18.73 2.20
CA THR A 159 -2.88 -19.37 1.84
C THR A 159 -3.91 -18.30 1.53
N GLN A 160 -4.53 -18.38 0.36
CA GLN A 160 -5.62 -17.48 -0.04
C GLN A 160 -6.95 -18.24 -0.03
N ARG A 161 -7.93 -17.75 0.73
CA ARG A 161 -9.27 -18.34 0.78
C ARG A 161 -10.32 -17.28 1.13
N GLY A 162 -11.43 -17.26 0.39
CA GLY A 162 -12.60 -16.45 0.73
C GLY A 162 -12.31 -14.94 0.86
N GLY A 163 -11.50 -14.38 -0.03
CA GLY A 163 -11.12 -12.95 0.02
C GLY A 163 -10.12 -12.60 1.12
N THR A 164 -9.56 -13.58 1.82
CA THR A 164 -8.51 -13.42 2.82
C THR A 164 -7.22 -14.05 2.33
N LEU A 165 -6.09 -13.43 2.64
CA LEU A 165 -4.77 -14.00 2.51
C LEU A 165 -4.13 -14.14 3.89
N LEU A 166 -3.64 -15.32 4.18
CA LEU A 166 -2.86 -15.62 5.38
C LEU A 166 -1.40 -15.76 4.96
N LEU A 167 -0.51 -15.04 5.65
CA LEU A 167 0.93 -15.08 5.49
C LEU A 167 1.54 -15.58 6.78
N ARG A 168 2.38 -16.60 6.72
CA ARG A 168 3.03 -17.21 7.90
C ARG A 168 4.53 -17.28 7.71
N GLN A 169 5.25 -16.78 8.71
CA GLN A 169 6.69 -16.92 8.86
C GLN A 169 6.97 -17.97 9.94
N ASN A 170 7.63 -19.05 9.56
CA ASN A 170 8.14 -20.03 10.54
C ASN A 170 9.40 -19.49 11.21
N LEU A 171 9.40 -19.48 12.54
CA LEU A 171 10.53 -19.17 13.40
C LEU A 171 11.26 -20.49 13.68
N LYS A 172 12.32 -20.76 12.93
CA LYS A 172 13.22 -21.88 13.22
C LYS A 172 14.08 -21.58 14.43
#